data_AF-A0A9X1QP34-F1
#
_entry.id   AF-A0A9X1QP34-F1
#
_cell.length_a   1.000
_cell.length_b   1.000
_cell.length_c   1.000
_cell.angle_alpha   90.00
_cell.angle_beta   90.00
_cell.angle_gamma   90.00
#
_symmetry.space_group_name_H-M   'P 1'
#
loop_
_entity.id
_entity.type
_entity.pdbx_description
1 polymer ?
#
loop_
_entity_poly.entity_id
_entity_poly.type
_entity_poly.pdbx_seq_one_letter_code
_entity_poly.pdbx_strand_id
1 'polypeptide(L)'
;MTIKEQRSEPRVRPDAVKVFCQLWIAGIILELVHQVLSIIMSAVDPSQLREQVVEQAKQQNMPLPEDMLSMITVLAFVFMGVIALIVALVLAFATQRVHRGTKRSGVARSLLTFFSIYFVLRLVLVMLSSPQGTAVPLALFAVDGSVQIIVGVIGALAMYCGRREETLRWTGEWQMIENLRRGGK
;
A
#
# COMPACT_ATOMS: atom_id res chain seq x y z
N MET A 1 -33.14 -36.63 -13.72
CA MET A 1 -32.64 -36.36 -15.09
C MET A 1 -33.27 -35.06 -15.55
N THR A 2 -32.60 -33.95 -15.84
CA THR A 2 -31.17 -33.64 -15.90
C THR A 2 -31.12 -32.11 -15.78
N ILE A 3 -30.58 -31.58 -14.69
CA ILE A 3 -30.15 -30.18 -14.62
C ILE A 3 -28.96 -30.11 -15.57
N LYS A 4 -29.24 -29.97 -16.87
CA LYS A 4 -28.23 -29.84 -17.91
C LYS A 4 -27.51 -28.54 -17.63
N GLU A 5 -26.30 -28.69 -17.10
CA GLU A 5 -25.17 -27.77 -17.16
C GLU A 5 -25.52 -26.43 -17.81
N GLN A 6 -25.86 -25.43 -16.99
CA GLN A 6 -25.42 -24.08 -17.30
C GLN A 6 -23.89 -24.14 -17.27
N ARG A 7 -23.32 -24.52 -18.41
CA ARG A 7 -21.89 -24.45 -18.66
C ARG A 7 -21.57 -22.96 -18.59
N SER A 8 -21.18 -22.51 -17.40
CA SER A 8 -20.76 -21.15 -17.13
C SER A 8 -19.69 -20.82 -18.17
N GLU A 9 -20.00 -19.91 -19.10
CA GLU A 9 -18.99 -19.41 -20.01
C GLU A 9 -17.75 -19.03 -19.21
N PRO A 10 -16.54 -19.36 -19.68
CA PRO A 10 -15.33 -19.01 -18.97
C PRO A 10 -15.37 -17.51 -18.71
N ARG A 11 -15.37 -17.13 -17.44
CA ARG A 11 -15.48 -15.74 -16.99
C ARG A 11 -14.27 -14.99 -17.55
N VAL A 12 -14.43 -14.33 -18.69
CA VAL A 12 -13.37 -13.53 -19.29
C VAL A 12 -13.13 -12.33 -18.38
N ARG A 13 -11.87 -12.11 -17.99
CA ARG A 13 -11.52 -11.01 -17.10
C ARG A 13 -11.78 -9.67 -17.80
N PRO A 14 -12.58 -8.76 -17.22
CA PRO A 14 -12.80 -7.43 -17.78
C PRO A 14 -11.50 -6.62 -17.85
N ASP A 15 -11.41 -5.72 -18.81
CA ASP A 15 -10.23 -4.88 -18.99
C ASP A 15 -10.02 -3.94 -17.79
N ALA A 16 -11.10 -3.44 -17.17
CA ALA A 16 -11.01 -2.67 -15.93
C ALA A 16 -10.28 -3.43 -14.80
N VAL A 17 -10.48 -4.76 -14.71
CA VAL A 17 -9.82 -5.61 -13.71
C VAL A 17 -8.34 -5.82 -14.06
N LYS A 18 -8.01 -5.96 -15.35
CA LYS A 18 -6.61 -6.07 -15.79
C LYS A 18 -5.84 -4.79 -15.44
N VAL A 19 -6.39 -3.63 -15.80
CA VAL A 19 -5.80 -2.32 -15.50
C VAL A 19 -5.68 -2.11 -14.00
N PHE A 20 -6.72 -2.43 -13.23
CA PHE A 20 -6.68 -2.37 -11.77
C PHE A 20 -5.53 -3.21 -11.19
N CYS A 21 -5.40 -4.47 -11.61
CA CYS A 21 -4.31 -5.33 -11.13
C CYS A 21 -2.92 -4.85 -11.58
N GLN A 22 -2.79 -4.33 -12.81
CA GLN A 22 -1.54 -3.77 -13.32
C GLN A 22 -1.11 -2.54 -12.51
N LEU A 23 -2.03 -1.65 -12.19
CA LEU A 23 -1.79 -0.49 -11.32
C LEU A 23 -1.29 -0.94 -9.95
N TRP A 24 -1.92 -1.94 -9.33
CA TRP A 24 -1.46 -2.47 -8.04
C TRP A 24 -0.08 -3.12 -8.10
N ILE A 25 0.20 -3.90 -9.13
CA ILE A 25 1.52 -4.51 -9.30
C ILE A 25 2.59 -3.43 -9.47
N ALA A 26 2.34 -2.44 -10.33
CA ALA A 26 3.25 -1.31 -10.52
C ALA A 26 3.45 -0.51 -9.21
N GLY A 27 2.36 -0.23 -8.48
CA GLY A 27 2.41 0.45 -7.19
C GLY A 27 3.23 -0.32 -6.15
N ILE A 28 3.06 -1.63 -6.05
CA ILE A 28 3.84 -2.48 -5.14
C ILE A 28 5.32 -2.48 -5.51
N ILE A 29 5.66 -2.57 -6.80
CA ILE A 29 7.06 -2.52 -7.25
C ILE A 29 7.69 -1.18 -6.86
N LEU A 30 7.01 -0.07 -7.11
CA LEU A 30 7.49 1.25 -6.74
C LEU A 30 7.57 1.44 -5.22
N GLU A 31 6.66 0.84 -4.46
CA GLU A 31 6.72 0.84 -2.99
C GLU A 31 7.96 0.10 -2.48
N LEU A 32 8.33 -1.02 -3.12
CA LEU A 32 9.57 -1.72 -2.80
C LEU A 32 10.81 -0.88 -3.16
N VAL A 33 10.77 -0.14 -4.27
CA VAL A 33 11.84 0.82 -4.62
C VAL A 33 11.96 1.91 -3.55
N HIS A 34 10.84 2.50 -3.13
CA HIS A 34 10.81 3.46 -2.03
C HIS A 34 11.39 2.86 -0.74
N GLN A 35 11.05 1.61 -0.39
CA GLN A 35 11.59 0.95 0.80
C GLN A 35 13.11 0.80 0.73
N VAL A 36 13.67 0.47 -0.44
CA VAL A 36 15.12 0.38 -0.64
C VAL A 36 15.77 1.76 -0.50
N LEU A 37 15.21 2.80 -1.13
CA LEU A 37 15.70 4.17 -1.01
C LEU A 37 15.66 4.65 0.44
N SER A 38 14.58 4.38 1.16
CA SER A 38 14.40 4.70 2.58
C SER A 38 15.47 4.04 3.46
N ILE A 39 15.79 2.76 3.21
CA ILE A 39 16.87 2.05 3.92
C ILE A 39 18.23 2.69 3.62
N ILE A 40 18.51 3.04 2.35
CA ILE A 40 19.76 3.70 1.97
C ILE A 40 19.90 5.06 2.68
N MET A 41 18.85 5.89 2.64
CA MET A 41 18.86 7.20 3.31
C MET A 41 19.05 7.06 4.82
N SER A 42 18.38 6.09 5.44
CA SER A 42 18.50 5.78 6.87
C SER A 42 19.89 5.29 7.26
N ALA A 43 20.55 4.51 6.38
CA ALA A 43 21.91 4.04 6.60
C ALA A 43 22.95 5.17 6.47
N VAL A 44 22.68 6.16 5.61
CA VAL A 44 23.54 7.34 5.44
C VAL A 44 23.41 8.29 6.63
N ASP A 45 22.19 8.50 7.14
CA ASP A 45 21.93 9.42 8.26
C ASP A 45 20.90 8.82 9.25
N PRO A 46 21.35 8.04 10.24
CA PRO A 46 20.47 7.46 11.26
C PRO A 46 20.07 8.46 12.36
N SER A 47 20.56 9.71 12.30
CA SER A 47 20.40 10.70 13.39
C SER A 47 18.94 10.98 13.72
N GLN A 48 18.06 11.08 12.73
CA GLN A 48 16.64 11.38 12.94
C GLN A 48 15.94 10.33 13.81
N LEU A 49 16.13 9.05 13.51
CA LEU A 49 15.49 8.00 14.28
C LEU A 49 16.07 7.96 15.69
N ARG A 50 17.37 8.18 15.83
CA ARG A 50 18.04 8.28 17.12
C ARG A 50 17.48 9.44 17.95
N GLU A 51 17.30 10.62 17.35
CA GLU A 51 16.70 11.79 18.00
C GLU A 51 15.27 11.49 18.46
N GLN A 52 14.45 10.86 17.64
CA GLN A 52 13.09 10.44 18.03
C GLN A 52 13.09 9.47 19.21
N VAL A 53 14.00 8.49 19.23
CA VAL A 53 14.14 7.55 20.36
C VAL A 53 14.60 8.30 21.62
N VAL A 54 15.54 9.25 21.50
CA VAL A 54 15.99 10.09 22.62
C VAL A 54 14.85 10.96 23.16
N GLU A 55 14.06 11.59 22.29
CA GLU A 55 12.91 12.39 22.69
C GLU A 55 11.86 11.54 23.40
N GLN A 56 11.57 10.34 22.88
CA GLN A 56 10.62 9.42 23.50
C GLN A 56 11.12 8.90 24.86
N ALA A 57 12.41 8.61 24.98
CA ALA A 57 13.06 8.22 26.23
C ALA A 57 12.99 9.34 27.29
N LYS A 58 13.23 10.60 26.87
CA LYS A 58 13.07 11.78 27.73
C LYS A 58 11.62 11.95 28.18
N GLN A 59 10.64 11.79 27.28
CA GLN A 59 9.21 11.88 27.64
C GLN A 59 8.81 10.82 28.68
N GLN A 60 9.47 9.66 28.68
CA GLN A 60 9.23 8.57 29.63
C GLN A 60 10.11 8.63 30.88
N ASN A 61 10.90 9.71 31.08
CA ASN A 61 11.90 9.83 32.14
C ASN A 61 12.85 8.61 32.26
N MET A 62 13.14 7.97 31.12
CA MET A 62 13.98 6.78 31.05
C MET A 62 15.24 7.09 30.24
N PRO A 63 16.29 7.67 30.84
CA PRO A 63 17.55 7.90 30.13
C PRO A 63 18.16 6.55 29.71
N LEU A 64 18.40 6.40 28.41
CA LEU A 64 18.93 5.18 27.82
C LEU A 64 20.46 5.28 27.71
N PRO A 65 21.22 4.25 28.15
CA PRO A 65 22.64 4.13 27.83
C PRO A 65 22.85 4.10 26.31
N GLU A 66 24.00 4.58 25.83
CA GLU A 66 24.22 4.73 24.38
C GLU A 66 24.21 3.43 23.58
N ASP A 67 24.66 2.33 24.19
CA ASP A 67 24.60 1.01 23.60
C ASP A 67 23.14 0.54 23.39
N MET A 68 22.28 0.86 24.36
CA MET A 68 20.84 0.55 24.30
C MET A 68 20.14 1.43 23.27
N LEU A 69 20.50 2.72 23.20
CA LEU A 69 19.96 3.66 22.22
C LEU A 69 20.28 3.22 20.79
N SER A 70 21.54 2.83 20.55
CA SER A 70 21.99 2.33 19.24
C SER A 70 21.26 1.04 18.85
N MET A 71 21.11 0.10 19.78
CA MET A 71 20.38 -1.15 19.55
C MET A 71 18.90 -0.90 19.21
N ILE A 72 18.21 -0.04 19.96
CA ILE A 72 16.80 0.29 19.73
C ILE A 72 16.63 0.97 18.36
N THR A 73 17.53 1.88 18.01
CA THR A 73 17.50 2.58 16.72
C THR A 73 17.60 1.59 15.56
N VAL A 74 18.55 0.66 15.60
CA VAL A 74 18.70 -0.39 14.57
C VAL A 74 17.47 -1.31 14.54
N LEU A 75 16.97 -1.74 15.71
CA LEU A 75 15.80 -2.60 15.80
C LEU A 75 14.56 -1.93 15.19
N ALA A 76 14.36 -0.65 15.46
CA ALA A 76 13.25 0.13 14.90
C ALA A 76 13.33 0.22 13.37
N PHE A 77 14.52 0.43 12.78
CA PHE A 77 14.71 0.41 11.33
C PHE A 77 14.35 -0.95 10.72
N VAL A 78 14.87 -2.04 11.31
CA VAL A 78 14.57 -3.41 10.85
C VAL A 78 13.08 -3.69 10.94
N PHE A 79 12.46 -3.31 12.06
CA PHE A 79 11.04 -3.55 12.31
C PHE A 79 10.14 -2.79 11.32
N MET A 80 10.43 -1.51 11.05
CA MET A 80 9.73 -0.73 10.04
C MET A 80 9.84 -1.37 8.65
N GLY A 81 11.05 -1.81 8.26
CA GLY A 81 11.28 -2.49 7.00
C GLY A 81 10.51 -3.81 6.88
N VAL A 82 10.50 -4.63 7.93
CA VAL A 82 9.75 -5.89 7.96
C VAL A 82 8.24 -5.65 7.84
N ILE A 83 7.69 -4.65 8.55
CA ILE A 83 6.27 -4.29 8.43
C ILE A 83 5.95 -3.88 7.00
N ALA A 84 6.77 -3.03 6.38
CA ALA A 84 6.54 -2.59 5.01
C ALA A 84 6.52 -3.78 4.03
N LEU A 85 7.43 -4.74 4.19
CA LEU A 85 7.45 -5.96 3.38
C LEU A 85 6.21 -6.83 3.61
N ILE A 86 5.76 -7.00 4.85
CA ILE A 86 4.53 -7.73 5.16
C ILE A 86 3.33 -7.06 4.48
N VAL A 87 3.22 -5.74 4.56
CA VAL A 87 2.16 -4.98 3.89
C VAL A 87 2.22 -5.20 2.38
N ALA A 88 3.40 -5.10 1.76
CA ALA A 88 3.56 -5.34 0.33
C ALA A 88 3.10 -6.77 -0.08
N LEU A 89 3.44 -7.79 0.71
CA LEU A 89 3.00 -9.17 0.48
C LEU A 89 1.48 -9.32 0.60
N VAL A 90 0.86 -8.69 1.61
CA VAL A 90 -0.60 -8.69 1.79
C VAL A 90 -1.30 -8.04 0.59
N LEU A 91 -0.78 -6.91 0.10
CA LEU A 91 -1.31 -6.22 -1.08
C LEU A 91 -1.12 -7.03 -2.36
N ALA A 92 0.04 -7.68 -2.54
CA ALA A 92 0.30 -8.58 -3.66
C ALA A 92 -0.70 -9.77 -3.65
N PHE A 93 -0.91 -10.37 -2.48
CA PHE A 93 -1.86 -11.46 -2.31
C PHE A 93 -3.31 -11.01 -2.57
N ALA A 94 -3.71 -9.85 -2.06
CA ALA A 94 -5.02 -9.26 -2.34
C ALA A 94 -5.20 -8.99 -3.85
N THR A 95 -4.17 -8.47 -4.51
CA THR A 95 -4.18 -8.23 -5.96
C THR A 95 -4.33 -9.54 -6.74
N GLN A 96 -3.61 -10.59 -6.35
CA GLN A 96 -3.75 -11.92 -6.94
C GLN A 96 -5.14 -12.53 -6.72
N ARG A 97 -5.77 -12.28 -5.56
CA ARG A 97 -7.14 -12.72 -5.27
C ARG A 97 -8.16 -12.05 -6.17
N VAL A 98 -8.05 -10.73 -6.37
CA VAL A 98 -8.90 -9.97 -7.32
C VAL A 98 -8.66 -10.47 -8.75
N HIS A 99 -7.40 -10.65 -9.14
CA HIS A 99 -7.03 -11.17 -10.45
C HIS A 99 -7.70 -12.52 -10.76
N ARG A 100 -7.75 -13.42 -9.78
CA ARG A 100 -8.36 -14.76 -9.92
C ARG A 100 -9.89 -14.78 -9.82
N GLY A 101 -10.54 -13.74 -9.33
CA GLY A 101 -12.01 -13.71 -9.22
C GLY A 101 -12.57 -14.72 -8.21
N THR A 102 -11.83 -15.02 -7.13
CA THR A 102 -12.25 -15.96 -6.06
C THR A 102 -13.44 -15.45 -5.25
N LYS A 103 -14.09 -16.32 -4.45
CA LYS A 103 -15.20 -15.95 -3.53
C LYS A 103 -14.89 -14.77 -2.58
N ARG A 104 -13.61 -14.50 -2.29
CA ARG A 104 -13.17 -13.42 -1.39
C ARG A 104 -12.65 -12.17 -2.13
N SER A 105 -12.89 -12.06 -3.44
CA SER A 105 -12.36 -10.95 -4.25
C SER A 105 -12.90 -9.59 -3.85
N GLY A 106 -14.15 -9.50 -3.36
CA GLY A 106 -14.69 -8.24 -2.86
C GLY A 106 -13.97 -7.71 -1.63
N VAL A 107 -13.63 -8.60 -0.68
CA VAL A 107 -12.82 -8.23 0.50
C VAL A 107 -11.43 -7.77 0.08
N ALA A 108 -10.79 -8.50 -0.84
CA ALA A 108 -9.48 -8.13 -1.37
C ALA A 108 -9.52 -6.77 -2.07
N ARG A 109 -10.54 -6.50 -2.90
CA ARG A 109 -10.73 -5.19 -3.57
C ARG A 109 -10.97 -4.06 -2.56
N SER A 110 -11.73 -4.33 -1.51
CA SER A 110 -12.01 -3.35 -0.45
C SER A 110 -10.74 -2.99 0.32
N LEU A 111 -9.93 -4.00 0.68
CA LEU A 111 -8.62 -3.79 1.30
C LEU A 111 -7.70 -2.95 0.40
N LEU A 112 -7.61 -3.30 -0.88
CA LEU A 112 -6.84 -2.54 -1.86
C LEU A 112 -7.36 -1.09 -1.95
N THR A 113 -8.68 -0.89 -2.04
CA THR A 113 -9.28 0.46 -2.08
C THR A 113 -8.93 1.28 -0.83
N PHE A 114 -8.90 0.67 0.35
CA PHE A 114 -8.46 1.34 1.58
C PHE A 114 -7.00 1.81 1.47
N PHE A 115 -6.10 0.95 0.99
CA PHE A 115 -4.70 1.32 0.77
C PHE A 115 -4.50 2.34 -0.35
N SER A 116 -5.36 2.36 -1.38
CA SER A 116 -5.37 3.44 -2.36
C SER A 116 -5.63 4.80 -1.72
N ILE A 117 -6.59 4.88 -0.79
CA ILE A 117 -6.88 6.12 -0.05
C ILE A 117 -5.66 6.53 0.77
N TYR A 118 -5.06 5.58 1.48
CA TYR A 118 -3.82 5.82 2.22
C TYR A 118 -2.70 6.37 1.33
N PHE A 119 -2.45 5.80 0.15
CA PHE A 119 -1.41 6.29 -0.76
C PHE A 119 -1.71 7.69 -1.33
N VAL A 120 -2.97 8.01 -1.59
CA VAL A 120 -3.38 9.36 -2.02
C VAL A 120 -3.19 10.37 -0.89
N LEU A 121 -3.53 10.03 0.35
CA LEU A 121 -3.27 10.88 1.50
C LEU A 121 -1.76 11.05 1.72
N ARG A 122 -0.98 9.97 1.61
CA ARG A 122 0.47 10.00 1.74
C ARG A 122 1.12 10.90 0.68
N LEU A 123 0.64 10.87 -0.55
CA LEU A 123 1.09 11.79 -1.60
C LEU A 123 0.99 13.26 -1.17
N VAL A 124 -0.13 13.65 -0.54
CA VAL A 124 -0.30 15.02 -0.04
C VAL A 124 0.74 15.31 1.05
N LEU A 125 0.95 14.37 1.98
CA LEU A 125 1.94 14.53 3.05
C LEU A 125 3.37 14.65 2.53
N VAL A 126 3.74 13.89 1.50
CA VAL A 126 5.06 13.97 0.85
C VAL A 126 5.30 15.33 0.23
N MET A 127 4.27 15.95 -0.35
CA MET A 127 4.38 17.31 -0.89
C MET A 127 4.55 18.37 0.21
N LEU A 128 4.12 18.07 1.43
CA LEU A 128 4.25 18.96 2.59
C LEU A 128 5.52 18.69 3.41
N SER A 129 6.21 17.57 3.19
CA SER A 129 7.41 17.23 3.94
C SER A 129 8.64 17.93 3.38
N SER A 130 9.51 18.40 4.27
CA SER A 130 10.83 18.91 3.91
C SER A 130 11.89 17.83 4.11
N PRO A 131 12.98 17.82 3.31
CA PRO A 131 14.14 16.96 3.57
C PRO A 131 14.65 17.18 4.99
N GLN A 132 14.82 16.08 5.72
CA GLN A 132 15.40 16.08 7.06
C GLN A 132 16.73 15.32 6.98
N GLY A 133 17.74 15.75 7.74
CA GLY A 133 19.08 15.15 7.71
C GLY A 133 20.08 15.97 6.89
N THR A 134 21.33 16.02 7.37
CA THR A 134 22.39 16.87 6.79
C THR A 134 23.35 16.08 5.91
N ALA A 135 23.41 14.76 6.09
CA ALA A 135 24.33 13.88 5.37
C ALA A 135 23.72 13.22 4.11
N VAL A 136 22.39 13.22 3.97
CA VAL A 136 21.72 12.63 2.80
C VAL A 136 21.68 13.62 1.63
N PRO A 137 22.19 13.27 0.44
CA PRO A 137 22.12 14.12 -0.75
C PRO A 137 20.68 14.51 -1.12
N LEU A 138 20.46 15.80 -1.44
CA LEU A 138 19.15 16.32 -1.87
C LEU A 138 18.56 15.57 -3.06
N ALA A 139 19.41 15.10 -3.98
CA ALA A 139 18.99 14.32 -5.13
C ALA A 139 18.27 13.02 -4.73
N LEU A 140 18.69 12.35 -3.64
CA LEU A 140 18.02 11.13 -3.17
C LEU A 140 16.62 11.43 -2.64
N PHE A 141 16.44 12.52 -1.90
CA PHE A 141 15.11 12.96 -1.46
C PHE A 141 14.19 13.29 -2.64
N ALA A 142 14.73 13.96 -3.67
CA ALA A 142 13.95 14.31 -4.87
C ALA A 142 13.51 13.05 -5.64
N VAL A 143 14.40 12.06 -5.80
CA VAL A 143 14.08 10.78 -6.44
C VAL A 143 13.04 10.02 -5.62
N ASP A 144 13.25 9.88 -4.32
CA ASP A 144 12.32 9.16 -3.44
C ASP A 144 10.93 9.81 -3.40
N GLY A 145 10.88 11.13 -3.23
CA GLY A 145 9.63 11.89 -3.29
C GLY A 145 8.92 11.70 -4.63
N SER A 146 9.65 11.69 -5.75
CA SER A 146 9.07 11.43 -7.07
C SER A 146 8.46 10.03 -7.18
N VAL A 147 9.15 9.00 -6.66
CA VAL A 147 8.61 7.63 -6.60
C VAL A 147 7.32 7.60 -5.79
N GLN A 148 7.31 8.23 -4.62
CA GLN A 148 6.12 8.28 -3.76
C GLN A 148 4.95 9.02 -4.41
N ILE A 149 5.21 10.08 -5.17
CA ILE A 149 4.17 10.79 -5.93
C ILE A 149 3.52 9.86 -6.96
N ILE A 150 4.33 9.14 -7.73
CA ILE A 150 3.85 8.18 -8.73
C ILE A 150 3.00 7.10 -8.07
N VAL A 151 3.43 6.57 -6.91
CA VAL A 151 2.64 5.60 -6.12
C VAL A 151 1.28 6.19 -5.71
N GLY A 152 1.24 7.44 -5.27
CA GLY A 152 -0.01 8.13 -4.93
C GLY A 152 -0.97 8.26 -6.12
N VAL A 153 -0.45 8.64 -7.29
CA VAL A 153 -1.22 8.73 -8.54
C VAL A 153 -1.76 7.35 -8.94
N ILE A 154 -0.92 6.30 -8.87
CA ILE A 154 -1.35 4.92 -9.08
C ILE A 154 -2.47 4.55 -8.10
N GLY A 155 -2.35 4.93 -6.83
CA GLY A 155 -3.39 4.74 -5.81
C GLY A 155 -4.73 5.35 -6.23
N ALA A 156 -4.73 6.59 -6.72
CA ALA A 156 -5.93 7.27 -7.22
C ALA A 156 -6.55 6.56 -8.44
N LEU A 157 -5.73 6.18 -9.42
CA LEU A 157 -6.18 5.47 -10.62
C LEU A 157 -6.73 4.07 -10.28
N ALA A 158 -6.08 3.37 -9.35
CA ALA A 158 -6.51 2.06 -8.88
C ALA A 158 -7.84 2.17 -8.13
N MET A 159 -8.04 3.20 -7.30
CA MET A 159 -9.33 3.47 -6.66
C MET A 159 -10.44 3.71 -7.69
N TYR A 160 -10.16 4.50 -8.73
CA TYR A 160 -11.11 4.76 -9.81
C TYR A 160 -11.49 3.47 -10.57
N CYS A 161 -10.49 2.68 -11.01
CA CYS A 161 -10.74 1.41 -11.71
C CYS A 161 -11.43 0.37 -10.81
N GLY A 162 -11.13 0.39 -9.51
CA GLY A 162 -11.71 -0.47 -8.49
C GLY A 162 -13.21 -0.23 -8.24
N ARG A 163 -13.75 0.93 -8.65
CA ARG A 163 -15.16 1.29 -8.50
C ARG A 163 -15.99 1.08 -9.78
N ARG A 164 -15.36 0.72 -10.90
CA ARG A 164 -16.08 0.44 -12.15
C ARG A 164 -17.03 -0.74 -11.96
N GLU A 165 -18.19 -0.66 -12.60
CA GLU A 165 -19.22 -1.69 -12.54
C GLU A 165 -18.68 -3.07 -12.96
N GLU A 166 -17.86 -3.12 -14.02
CA GLU A 166 -17.17 -4.33 -14.46
C GLU A 166 -16.36 -5.00 -13.35
N THR A 167 -15.64 -4.19 -12.57
CA THR A 167 -14.83 -4.65 -11.44
C THR A 167 -15.72 -5.17 -10.32
N LEU A 168 -16.80 -4.46 -9.98
CA LEU A 168 -17.75 -4.86 -8.94
C LEU A 168 -18.52 -6.13 -9.30
N ARG A 169 -18.86 -6.31 -10.59
CA ARG A 169 -19.47 -7.54 -11.12
C ARG A 169 -18.48 -8.70 -11.04
N TRP A 170 -17.22 -8.46 -11.41
CA TRP A 170 -16.16 -9.47 -11.32
C TRP A 170 -15.91 -9.95 -9.89
N THR A 171 -15.89 -9.02 -8.92
CA THR A 171 -15.65 -9.34 -7.51
C THR A 171 -16.88 -9.88 -6.77
N GLY A 172 -18.06 -9.86 -7.40
CA GLY A 172 -19.32 -10.37 -6.85
C GLY A 172 -20.08 -9.37 -5.96
N GLU A 173 -19.61 -8.13 -5.88
CA GLU A 173 -20.22 -7.09 -5.02
C GLU A 173 -21.42 -6.40 -5.69
N TRP A 174 -21.54 -6.47 -7.02
CA TRP A 174 -22.63 -5.83 -7.75
C TRP A 174 -24.03 -6.36 -7.36
N GLN A 175 -24.15 -7.67 -7.14
CA GLN A 175 -25.43 -8.28 -6.74
C GLN A 175 -25.88 -7.79 -5.36
N MET A 176 -24.92 -7.60 -4.44
CA MET A 176 -25.20 -7.03 -3.12
C MET A 176 -25.71 -5.58 -3.23
N ILE A 177 -25.06 -4.75 -4.05
CA ILE A 177 -25.45 -3.35 -4.26
C ILE A 177 -26.85 -3.24 -4.89
N GLU A 178 -27.15 -4.06 -5.89
CA GLU A 178 -28.46 -4.07 -6.55
C GLU A 178 -29.57 -4.52 -5.59
N ASN A 179 -29.32 -5.52 -4.74
CA ASN A 179 -30.27 -5.96 -3.73
C ASN A 179 -30.57 -4.86 -2.70
N LEU A 180 -29.55 -4.12 -2.25
CA LEU A 180 -29.73 -2.97 -1.35
C LEU A 180 -30.56 -1.85 -2.02
N ARG A 181 -30.32 -1.59 -3.30
CA ARG A 181 -31.09 -0.59 -4.07
C ARG A 181 -32.55 -0.98 -4.25
N ARG A 182 -32.84 -2.28 -4.36
CA ARG A 182 -34.20 -2.82 -4.53
C ARG A 182 -34.97 -2.96 -3.22
N GLY A 183 -34.30 -3.33 -2.13
CA GLY A 183 -34.91 -3.48 -0.80
C GLY A 183 -35.08 -2.17 -0.01
N GLY A 184 -34.56 -1.06 -0.52
CA GLY A 184 -34.78 0.29 0.01
C GLY A 184 -35.93 1.05 -0.66
N LYS A 185 -36.75 0.38 -1.47
CA LYS A 185 -38.05 0.86 -1.96
C LYS A 185 -39.16 0.12 -1.24
#